data_AF-A0A2V9HPW2-F1
#
_entry.id   AF-A0A2V9HPW2-F1
#
_cell.length_a   1.000
_cell.length_b   1.000
_cell.length_c   1.000
_cell.angle_alpha   90.00
_cell.angle_beta   90.00
_cell.angle_gamma   90.00
#
_symmetry.space_group_name_H-M   'P 1'
#
loop_
_entity.id
_entity.type
_entity.pdbx_description
1 polymer ?
#
loop_
_entity_poly.entity_id
_entity_poly.type
_entity_poly.pdbx_seq_one_letter_code
_entity_poly.pdbx_strand_id
1 'polypeptide(L)'
;MKFKIHLLLLAFCMLAAPPLVRAGTLLQKDYLSALEADKIRDAETVNERIKLFLTFADDRLKKFQYELDHPSTNRHGDMLNSLLNAYAGCVDDAADLIQLGIEKQENIRQGIDMMTARTKAFLVVLEKLSSEGAERELYKDNLDDATEGTRDAMNDAEKAKKKVAPPPVRRKN
;
A
#
# COMPACT_ATOMS: atom_id res chain seq x y z
N MET A 1 -24.68 -37.19 66.62
CA MET A 1 -23.78 -38.22 66.06
C MET A 1 -22.85 -37.57 65.04
N LYS A 2 -21.56 -37.55 65.39
CA LYS A 2 -20.35 -37.64 64.53
C LYS A 2 -20.19 -36.67 63.33
N PHE A 3 -19.35 -35.67 63.60
CA PHE A 3 -18.43 -34.96 62.69
C PHE A 3 -17.83 -35.83 61.58
N LYS A 4 -17.64 -35.22 60.39
CA LYS A 4 -16.35 -35.16 59.68
C LYS A 4 -16.45 -34.21 58.47
N ILE A 5 -16.04 -32.97 58.71
CA ILE A 5 -15.67 -32.01 57.66
C ILE A 5 -14.28 -32.43 57.20
N HIS A 6 -14.14 -32.89 55.96
CA HIS A 6 -12.83 -33.11 55.36
C HIS A 6 -12.38 -31.85 54.64
N LEU A 7 -11.55 -31.12 55.38
CA LEU A 7 -10.51 -30.24 54.89
C LEU A 7 -9.65 -31.02 53.87
N LEU A 8 -9.59 -30.54 52.63
CA LEU A 8 -8.52 -30.89 51.71
C LEU A 8 -8.12 -29.64 50.94
N LEU A 9 -7.02 -29.05 51.41
CA LEU A 9 -6.17 -28.10 50.68
C LEU A 9 -5.87 -28.65 49.28
N LEU A 10 -6.02 -27.83 48.24
CA LEU A 10 -5.18 -27.98 47.05
C LEU A 10 -4.99 -26.67 46.29
N ALA A 11 -3.79 -26.13 46.47
CA ALA A 11 -2.94 -25.39 45.54
C ALA A 11 -3.61 -24.41 44.56
N PHE A 12 -3.54 -23.14 44.92
CA PHE A 12 -3.63 -22.01 44.00
C PHE A 12 -2.35 -21.93 43.16
N CYS A 13 -2.34 -22.59 42.00
CA CYS A 13 -1.31 -22.36 40.98
C CYS A 13 -1.69 -21.12 40.17
N MET A 14 -1.15 -19.96 40.55
CA MET A 14 -1.02 -18.83 39.62
C MET A 14 -0.03 -19.23 38.53
N LEU A 15 -0.55 -19.76 37.41
CA LEU A 15 0.14 -19.69 36.14
C LEU A 15 -0.03 -18.27 35.60
N ALA A 16 0.94 -17.42 35.93
CA ALA A 16 1.21 -16.22 35.16
C ALA A 16 1.66 -16.67 33.76
N ALA A 17 0.71 -16.79 32.84
CA ALA A 17 1.03 -16.90 31.43
C ALA A 17 1.68 -15.57 31.00
N PRO A 18 2.91 -15.57 30.44
CA PRO A 18 3.42 -14.36 29.82
C PRO A 18 2.46 -13.99 28.68
N PRO A 19 2.14 -12.70 28.47
CA PRO A 19 1.51 -12.30 27.23
C PRO A 19 2.49 -12.68 26.13
N LEU A 20 2.14 -13.70 25.35
CA LEU A 20 2.70 -13.87 24.01
C LEU A 20 2.32 -12.58 23.29
N VAL A 21 3.27 -11.64 23.28
CA VAL A 21 3.30 -10.55 22.33
C VAL A 21 3.31 -11.26 21.00
N ARG A 22 2.13 -11.42 20.39
CA ARG A 22 2.01 -11.66 18.96
C ARG A 22 2.66 -10.43 18.34
N ALA A 23 3.96 -10.51 18.09
CA ALA A 23 4.57 -9.73 17.04
C ALA A 23 3.77 -10.10 15.80
N GLY A 24 2.82 -9.25 15.43
CA GLY A 24 2.11 -9.39 14.17
C GLY A 24 3.19 -9.31 13.11
N THR A 25 3.58 -10.44 12.55
CA THR A 25 4.15 -10.48 11.22
C THR A 25 3.02 -9.98 10.32
N LEU A 26 2.92 -8.65 10.18
CA LEU A 26 2.27 -8.05 9.04
C LEU A 26 2.86 -8.78 7.84
N LEU A 27 2.02 -9.51 7.13
CA LEU A 27 2.38 -10.28 5.95
C LEU A 27 3.34 -9.43 5.12
N GLN A 28 4.62 -9.81 5.10
CA GLN A 28 5.62 -9.04 4.39
C GLN A 28 5.25 -9.10 2.92
N LYS A 29 4.89 -7.95 2.35
CA LYS A 29 4.42 -7.88 0.97
C LYS A 29 5.60 -8.15 0.06
N ASP A 30 5.47 -9.13 -0.83
CA ASP A 30 6.57 -9.63 -1.65
C ASP A 30 7.22 -8.55 -2.55
N TYR A 31 6.51 -7.45 -2.82
CA TYR A 31 7.00 -6.31 -3.62
C TYR A 31 7.73 -5.22 -2.81
N LEU A 32 7.71 -5.29 -1.48
CA LEU A 32 8.44 -4.38 -0.61
C LEU A 32 9.72 -5.05 -0.11
N SER A 33 10.83 -4.32 -0.16
CA SER A 33 12.00 -4.72 0.61
C SER A 33 11.72 -4.59 2.11
N ALA A 34 12.49 -5.30 2.94
CA ALA A 34 12.36 -5.22 4.40
C ALA A 34 12.46 -3.77 4.91
N LEU A 35 13.41 -2.99 4.37
CA LEU A 35 13.61 -1.59 4.75
C LEU A 35 12.42 -0.69 4.35
N GLU A 36 11.77 -0.96 3.24
CA GLU A 36 10.58 -0.22 2.80
C GLU A 36 9.37 -0.56 3.66
N ALA A 37 9.19 -1.84 3.98
CA ALA A 37 8.17 -2.30 4.90
C ALA A 37 8.35 -1.68 6.29
N ASP A 38 9.59 -1.61 6.78
CA ASP A 38 9.93 -0.93 8.04
C ASP A 38 9.55 0.56 7.99
N LYS A 39 9.90 1.28 6.92
CA LYS A 39 9.50 2.70 6.75
C LYS A 39 7.99 2.89 6.79
N ILE A 40 7.21 2.00 6.18
CA ILE A 40 5.74 2.07 6.19
C ILE A 40 5.19 1.79 7.59
N ARG A 41 5.75 0.80 8.29
CA ARG A 41 5.37 0.46 9.66
C ARG A 41 5.64 1.63 10.61
N ASP A 42 6.78 2.27 10.45
CA ASP A 42 7.26 3.33 11.34
C ASP A 42 6.65 4.71 11.01
N ALA A 43 5.91 4.83 9.90
CA ALA A 43 5.18 6.04 9.56
C ALA A 43 3.98 6.26 10.49
N GLU A 44 3.88 7.47 11.04
CA GLU A 44 2.93 7.84 12.09
C GLU A 44 1.53 8.10 11.54
N THR A 45 1.44 8.60 10.30
CA THR A 45 0.16 9.00 9.70
C THR A 45 -0.18 8.23 8.43
N VAL A 46 -1.48 8.09 8.13
CA VAL A 46 -1.93 7.51 6.86
C VAL A 46 -1.42 8.30 5.65
N ASN A 47 -1.32 9.64 5.75
CA ASN A 47 -0.76 10.47 4.68
C ASN A 47 0.70 10.12 4.37
N GLU A 48 1.52 9.88 5.40
CA GLU A 48 2.91 9.46 5.23
C GLU A 48 3.01 8.08 4.60
N ARG A 49 2.16 7.13 5.02
CA ARG A 49 2.12 5.79 4.42
C ARG A 49 1.76 5.85 2.94
N ILE A 50 0.71 6.61 2.57
CA ILE A 50 0.33 6.84 1.18
C ILE A 50 1.51 7.43 0.39
N LYS A 51 2.18 8.44 0.94
CA LYS A 51 3.37 9.05 0.30
C LYS A 51 4.48 8.04 0.08
N LEU A 52 4.76 7.17 1.05
CA LEU A 52 5.81 6.15 0.94
C LEU A 52 5.49 5.15 -0.17
N PHE A 53 4.28 4.60 -0.19
CA PHE A 53 3.85 3.70 -1.27
C PHE A 53 3.97 4.35 -2.66
N LEU A 54 3.52 5.60 -2.81
CA LEU A 54 3.66 6.35 -4.07
C LEU A 54 5.11 6.74 -4.41
N THR A 55 6.01 6.73 -3.43
CA THR A 55 7.44 6.91 -3.68
C THR A 55 8.04 5.60 -4.19
N PHE A 56 7.69 4.47 -3.59
CA PHE A 56 8.19 3.16 -4.01
C PHE A 56 7.65 2.77 -5.38
N ALA A 57 6.39 3.09 -5.69
CA ALA A 57 5.81 2.93 -7.03
C ALA A 57 6.64 3.69 -8.09
N ASP A 58 6.94 4.96 -7.84
CA ASP A 58 7.77 5.79 -8.73
C ASP A 58 9.18 5.18 -8.92
N ASP A 59 9.80 4.68 -7.84
CA ASP A 59 11.09 3.99 -7.93
C ASP A 59 11.01 2.72 -8.78
N ARG A 60 9.91 1.96 -8.72
CA ARG A 60 9.74 0.74 -9.54
C ARG A 60 9.55 1.09 -11.00
N LEU A 61 8.75 2.11 -11.29
CA LEU A 61 8.52 2.57 -12.65
C LEU A 61 9.79 3.17 -13.28
N LYS A 62 10.63 3.85 -12.49
CA LYS A 62 11.95 4.31 -12.95
C LYS A 62 12.92 3.16 -13.21
N LYS A 63 12.96 2.17 -12.32
CA LYS A 63 13.76 0.96 -12.53
C LYS A 63 13.31 0.17 -13.75
N PHE A 64 12.00 0.13 -14.01
CA PHE A 64 11.44 -0.50 -15.20
C PHE A 64 11.95 0.19 -16.48
N GLN A 65 11.87 1.52 -16.54
CA GLN A 65 12.41 2.29 -17.66
C GLN A 65 13.92 2.10 -17.82
N TYR A 66 14.66 2.06 -16.70
CA TYR A 66 16.09 1.80 -16.72
C TYR A 66 16.43 0.41 -17.28
N GLU A 67 15.67 -0.61 -16.88
CA GLU A 67 15.83 -2.00 -17.36
C GLU A 67 15.52 -2.10 -18.87
N LEU A 68 14.54 -1.36 -19.39
CA LEU A 68 14.29 -1.27 -20.84
C LEU A 68 15.48 -0.67 -21.60
N ASP A 69 16.07 0.41 -21.06
CA ASP A 69 17.21 1.07 -21.70
C ASP A 69 18.53 0.28 -21.54
N HIS A 70 18.62 -0.54 -20.49
CA HIS A 70 19.80 -1.33 -20.13
C HIS A 70 19.41 -2.77 -19.77
N PRO A 71 19.02 -3.59 -20.77
CA PRO A 71 18.54 -4.94 -20.52
C PRO A 71 19.54 -5.79 -19.75
N SER A 72 19.08 -6.41 -18.67
CA SER A 72 19.86 -7.40 -17.94
C SER A 72 20.19 -8.58 -18.84
N THR A 73 21.43 -9.08 -18.75
CA THR A 73 21.93 -10.15 -19.63
C THR A 73 21.14 -11.44 -19.51
N ASN A 74 20.50 -11.66 -18.35
CA ASN A 74 19.61 -12.78 -18.07
C ASN A 74 18.38 -12.28 -17.32
N ARG A 75 17.19 -12.77 -17.69
CA ARG A 75 15.90 -12.51 -17.02
C ARG A 75 15.28 -11.12 -17.23
N HIS A 76 15.62 -10.44 -18.32
CA HIS A 76 15.05 -9.13 -18.69
C HIS A 76 13.51 -9.10 -18.59
N GLY A 77 12.81 -10.00 -19.29
CA GLY A 77 11.35 -10.08 -19.25
C GLY A 77 10.78 -10.33 -17.86
N ASP A 78 11.38 -11.23 -17.07
CA ASP A 78 10.95 -11.47 -15.68
C ASP A 78 11.11 -10.20 -14.83
N MET A 79 12.20 -9.47 -15.01
CA MET A 79 12.49 -8.25 -14.26
C MET A 79 11.48 -7.15 -14.58
N LEU A 80 11.19 -6.95 -15.87
CA LEU A 80 10.16 -6.02 -16.33
C LEU A 80 8.80 -6.32 -15.69
N ASN A 81 8.35 -7.56 -15.76
CA ASN A 81 7.07 -7.98 -15.19
C ASN A 81 7.04 -7.87 -13.66
N SER A 82 8.13 -8.24 -12.98
CA SER A 82 8.26 -8.11 -11.53
C SER A 82 8.18 -6.65 -11.09
N LEU A 83 8.83 -5.74 -11.83
CA LEU A 83 8.80 -4.31 -11.53
C LEU A 83 7.42 -3.70 -11.74
N LEU A 84 6.69 -4.08 -12.79
CA LEU A 84 5.31 -3.61 -13.01
C LEU A 84 4.35 -4.14 -11.95
N ASN A 85 4.45 -5.42 -11.57
CA ASN A 85 3.64 -5.98 -10.49
C ASN A 85 3.94 -5.29 -9.15
N ALA A 86 5.21 -5.02 -8.86
CA ALA A 86 5.61 -4.30 -7.66
C ALA A 86 5.13 -2.83 -7.67
N TYR A 87 5.16 -2.17 -8.83
CA TYR A 87 4.55 -0.87 -9.04
C TYR A 87 3.05 -0.89 -8.72
N ALA A 88 2.32 -1.83 -9.32
CA ALA A 88 0.87 -1.95 -9.18
C ALA A 88 0.48 -2.20 -7.71
N GLY A 89 1.16 -3.12 -7.02
CA GLY A 89 0.91 -3.38 -5.60
C GLY A 89 1.16 -2.16 -4.71
N CYS A 90 2.14 -1.32 -5.04
CA CYS A 90 2.34 -0.07 -4.30
C CYS A 90 1.19 0.94 -4.52
N VAL A 91 0.68 1.04 -5.74
CA VAL A 91 -0.44 1.94 -6.05
C VAL A 91 -1.74 1.46 -5.40
N ASP A 92 -2.01 0.16 -5.45
CA ASP A 92 -3.18 -0.47 -4.83
C ASP A 92 -3.21 -0.23 -3.31
N ASP A 93 -2.09 -0.46 -2.63
CA ASP A 93 -1.97 -0.19 -1.19
C ASP A 93 -2.17 1.28 -0.81
N ALA A 94 -1.69 2.20 -1.65
CA ALA A 94 -1.92 3.61 -1.44
C ALA A 94 -3.42 3.94 -1.55
N ALA A 95 -4.14 3.29 -2.48
CA ALA A 95 -5.59 3.44 -2.64
C ALA A 95 -6.37 2.86 -1.45
N ASP A 96 -6.00 1.67 -0.99
CA ASP A 96 -6.59 1.02 0.19
C ASP A 96 -6.47 1.87 1.45
N LEU A 97 -5.31 2.52 1.63
CA LEU A 97 -5.11 3.44 2.75
C LEU A 97 -6.01 4.68 2.69
N ILE A 98 -6.38 5.15 1.51
CA ILE A 98 -7.37 6.22 1.37
C ILE A 98 -8.72 5.73 1.88
N GLN A 99 -9.16 4.56 1.43
CA GLN A 99 -10.44 4.00 1.84
C GLN A 99 -10.48 3.77 3.37
N LEU A 100 -9.43 3.16 3.93
CA LEU A 100 -9.28 2.95 5.37
C LEU A 100 -9.29 4.27 6.16
N GLY A 101 -8.61 5.30 5.65
CA GLY A 101 -8.57 6.62 6.27
C GLY A 101 -9.95 7.29 6.30
N ILE A 102 -10.77 7.13 5.26
CA ILE A 102 -12.16 7.61 5.24
C ILE A 102 -12.97 6.89 6.32
N GLU A 103 -12.88 5.57 6.38
CA GLU A 103 -13.62 4.74 7.35
C GLU A 103 -13.28 5.11 8.79
N LYS A 104 -12.00 5.38 9.06
CA LYS A 104 -11.51 5.82 10.37
C LYS A 104 -11.68 7.32 10.65
N GLN A 105 -12.25 8.07 9.71
CA GLN A 105 -12.42 9.53 9.79
C GLN A 105 -11.09 10.28 10.04
N GLU A 106 -9.99 9.76 9.50
CA GLU A 106 -8.67 10.39 9.59
C GLU A 106 -8.55 11.57 8.61
N ASN A 107 -7.71 12.55 8.93
CA ASN A 107 -7.44 13.65 8.03
C ASN A 107 -6.49 13.22 6.90
N ILE A 108 -7.06 12.69 5.82
CA ILE A 108 -6.31 12.14 4.68
C ILE A 108 -6.32 13.00 3.41
N ARG A 109 -6.73 14.28 3.51
CA ARG A 109 -6.83 15.16 2.33
C ARG A 109 -5.52 15.26 1.56
N GLN A 110 -4.41 15.38 2.27
CA GLN A 110 -3.09 15.45 1.66
C GLN A 110 -2.74 14.16 0.91
N GLY A 111 -3.04 13.00 1.50
CA GLY A 111 -2.87 11.69 0.87
C GLY A 111 -3.66 11.56 -0.43
N ILE A 112 -4.93 11.98 -0.42
CA ILE A 112 -5.79 11.99 -1.61
C ILE A 112 -5.22 12.92 -2.69
N ASP A 113 -4.80 14.13 -2.34
CA ASP A 113 -4.21 15.06 -3.30
C ASP A 113 -2.91 14.52 -3.91
N MET A 114 -2.07 13.87 -3.10
CA MET A 114 -0.86 13.19 -3.57
C MET A 114 -1.20 12.03 -4.51
N MET A 115 -2.20 11.22 -4.16
CA MET A 115 -2.65 10.10 -4.98
C MET A 115 -3.07 10.56 -6.36
N THR A 116 -4.00 11.51 -6.45
CA THR A 116 -4.48 12.05 -7.74
C THR A 116 -3.34 12.65 -8.57
N ALA A 117 -2.42 13.39 -7.95
CA ALA A 117 -1.31 14.01 -8.67
C ALA A 117 -0.30 12.97 -9.21
N ARG A 118 0.04 11.97 -8.38
CA ARG A 118 1.07 10.97 -8.72
C ARG A 118 0.53 9.94 -9.73
N THR A 119 -0.69 9.43 -9.55
CA THR A 119 -1.30 8.50 -10.51
C THR A 119 -1.48 9.14 -11.88
N LYS A 120 -1.87 10.42 -11.95
CA LYS A 120 -1.90 11.16 -13.21
C LYS A 120 -0.54 11.20 -13.90
N ALA A 121 0.54 11.43 -13.14
CA ALA A 121 1.90 11.44 -13.68
C ALA A 121 2.35 10.03 -14.12
N PHE A 122 2.00 8.99 -13.37
CA PHE A 122 2.31 7.61 -13.73
C PHE A 122 1.57 7.17 -14.99
N LEU A 123 0.30 7.55 -15.16
CA LEU A 123 -0.47 7.22 -16.35
C LEU A 123 0.16 7.78 -17.62
N VAL A 124 0.72 8.99 -17.58
CA VAL A 124 1.46 9.55 -18.72
C VAL A 124 2.62 8.63 -19.13
N VAL A 125 3.32 8.04 -18.16
CA VAL A 125 4.43 7.10 -18.42
C VAL A 125 3.91 5.76 -18.92
N LEU A 126 2.91 5.17 -18.26
CA LEU A 126 2.35 3.86 -18.62
C LEU A 126 1.71 3.88 -20.01
N GLU A 127 0.97 4.95 -20.34
CA GLU A 127 0.35 5.11 -21.65
C GLU A 127 1.40 5.28 -22.75
N LYS A 128 2.49 6.02 -22.48
CA LYS A 128 3.62 6.10 -23.40
C LYS A 128 4.29 4.74 -23.60
N LEU A 129 4.48 3.95 -22.54
CA LEU A 129 5.01 2.59 -22.64
C LEU A 129 4.07 1.67 -23.42
N SER A 130 2.76 1.89 -23.35
CA SER A 130 1.78 1.11 -24.12
C SER A 130 1.85 1.45 -25.62
N SER A 131 2.03 2.72 -25.97
CA SER A 131 2.10 3.16 -27.37
C SER A 131 3.46 2.97 -28.03
N GLU A 132 4.55 3.19 -27.29
CA GLU A 132 5.91 3.35 -27.83
C GLU A 132 6.94 2.42 -27.15
N GLY A 133 6.52 1.60 -26.18
CA GLY A 133 7.43 0.77 -25.41
C GLY A 133 8.17 -0.27 -26.25
N ALA A 134 9.50 -0.30 -26.12
CA ALA A 134 10.33 -1.35 -26.71
C ALA A 134 10.01 -2.70 -26.08
N GLU A 135 10.05 -3.77 -26.88
CA GLU A 135 9.82 -5.15 -26.40
C GLU A 135 8.49 -5.34 -25.65
N ARG A 136 7.47 -4.53 -25.96
CA ARG A 136 6.18 -4.51 -25.26
C ARG A 136 5.56 -5.89 -25.05
N GLU A 137 5.69 -6.79 -26.03
CA GLU A 137 5.16 -8.17 -25.95
C GLU A 137 5.66 -8.94 -24.71
N LEU A 138 6.81 -8.58 -24.15
CA LEU A 138 7.35 -9.22 -22.95
C LEU A 138 6.57 -8.86 -21.68
N TYR A 139 5.87 -7.74 -21.64
CA TYR A 139 5.28 -7.18 -20.42
C TYR A 139 3.89 -6.58 -20.62
N LYS A 140 3.28 -6.75 -21.81
CA LYS A 140 2.07 -6.03 -22.19
C LYS A 140 0.92 -6.26 -21.20
N ASP A 141 0.74 -7.49 -20.74
CA ASP A 141 -0.40 -7.86 -19.90
C ASP A 141 -0.30 -7.16 -18.54
N ASN A 142 0.86 -7.24 -17.89
CA ASN A 142 1.09 -6.52 -16.63
C ASN A 142 1.06 -4.99 -16.81
N LEU A 143 1.44 -4.47 -17.99
CA LEU A 143 1.32 -3.04 -18.28
C LEU A 143 -0.14 -2.62 -18.42
N ASP A 144 -0.95 -3.41 -19.13
CA ASP A 144 -2.37 -3.14 -19.32
C ASP A 144 -3.08 -3.16 -17.95
N ASP A 145 -2.81 -4.18 -17.12
CA ASP A 145 -3.31 -4.29 -15.74
C ASP A 145 -2.85 -3.12 -14.85
N ALA A 146 -1.56 -2.78 -14.88
CA ALA A 146 -1.02 -1.66 -14.10
C ALA A 146 -1.63 -0.33 -14.54
N THR A 147 -1.92 -0.16 -15.84
CA THR A 147 -2.56 1.04 -16.39
C THR A 147 -4.00 1.13 -15.92
N GLU A 148 -4.78 0.05 -16.03
CA GLU A 148 -6.17 0.00 -15.57
C GLU A 148 -6.26 0.25 -14.06
N GLY A 149 -5.50 -0.48 -13.26
CA GLY A 149 -5.46 -0.30 -11.81
C GLY A 149 -5.05 1.12 -11.39
N THR A 150 -4.11 1.75 -12.11
CA THR A 150 -3.74 3.15 -11.84
C THR A 150 -4.87 4.13 -12.18
N ARG A 151 -5.61 3.90 -13.28
CA ARG A 151 -6.78 4.74 -13.61
C ARG A 151 -7.87 4.62 -12.56
N ASP A 152 -8.16 3.40 -12.12
CA ASP A 152 -9.17 3.14 -11.09
C ASP A 152 -8.78 3.80 -9.76
N ALA A 153 -7.54 3.61 -9.33
CA ALA A 153 -7.03 4.22 -8.12
C ALA A 153 -7.04 5.76 -8.17
N MET A 154 -6.75 6.36 -9.34
CA MET A 154 -6.91 7.80 -9.57
C MET A 154 -8.36 8.24 -9.44
N ASN A 155 -9.27 7.55 -10.13
CA ASN A 155 -10.70 7.86 -10.13
C ASN A 155 -11.29 7.76 -8.72
N ASP A 156 -10.88 6.76 -7.95
CA ASP A 156 -11.34 6.56 -6.58
C ASP A 156 -10.78 7.61 -5.62
N ALA A 157 -9.53 8.05 -5.79
CA ALA A 157 -9.02 9.22 -5.09
C ALA A 157 -9.81 10.50 -5.42
N GLU A 158 -10.18 10.73 -6.68
CA GLU A 158 -11.01 11.88 -7.07
C GLU A 158 -12.42 11.82 -6.47
N LYS A 159 -13.03 10.63 -6.40
CA LYS A 159 -14.31 10.43 -5.69
C LYS A 159 -14.15 10.68 -4.20
N ALA A 160 -13.08 10.16 -3.58
CA ALA A 160 -12.77 10.35 -2.16
C ALA A 160 -12.60 11.83 -1.81
N LYS A 161 -11.93 12.62 -2.68
CA LYS A 161 -11.75 14.06 -2.51
C LYS A 161 -13.06 14.81 -2.28
N LYS A 162 -14.14 14.40 -2.97
CA LYS A 162 -15.48 14.97 -2.80
C LYS A 162 -16.10 14.62 -1.45
N LYS A 163 -15.89 13.38 -0.96
CA LYS A 163 -16.40 12.90 0.33
C LYS A 163 -15.74 13.61 1.51
N VAL A 164 -14.45 13.93 1.39
CA VAL A 164 -13.69 14.60 2.44
C VAL A 164 -13.64 16.11 2.27
N ALA A 165 -14.45 16.74 1.40
CA ALA A 165 -14.39 18.19 1.17
C ALA A 165 -14.76 19.00 2.44
N PRO A 166 -14.14 20.18 2.68
CA PRO A 166 -14.46 20.98 3.86
C PRO A 166 -15.91 21.51 3.75
N PRO A 167 -16.59 21.71 4.89
CA PRO A 167 -17.93 22.30 4.88
C PRO A 167 -17.91 23.62 4.12
N PRO A 168 -18.93 23.92 3.30
CA PRO A 168 -18.99 25.18 2.58
C PRO A 168 -18.96 26.35 3.56
N VAL A 169 -18.03 27.29 3.34
CA VAL A 169 -17.91 28.49 4.16
C VAL A 169 -19.17 29.33 3.93
N ARG A 170 -20.06 29.41 4.93
CA ARG A 170 -21.15 30.38 4.92
C ARG A 170 -20.56 31.78 4.94
N ARG A 171 -20.62 32.49 3.81
CA ARG A 171 -20.36 33.93 3.78
C ARG A 171 -21.45 34.61 4.62
N LYS A 172 -21.05 35.42 5.60
CA LYS A 172 -21.99 36.32 6.28
C LYS A 172 -22.37 37.40 5.27
N ASN A 173 -23.66 37.46 4.95
CA ASN A 173 -24.26 38.62 4.28
C ASN A 173 -24.57 39.69 5.32
#